data_AF-A0A800DFV8-F1
#
_entry.id   AF-A0A800DFV8-F1
#
_cell.length_a   1.000
_cell.length_b   1.000
_cell.length_c   1.000
_cell.angle_alpha   90.00
_cell.angle_beta   90.00
_cell.angle_gamma   90.00
#
_symmetry.space_group_name_H-M   'P 1'
#
loop_
_entity.id
_entity.type
_entity.pdbx_description
1 polymer ?
#
loop_
_entity_poly.entity_id
_entity_poly.type
_entity_poly.pdbx_seq_one_letter_code
_entity_poly.pdbx_strand_id
1 'polypeptide(L)'
;MIHAPRAVAVFVLLVCFVVLYNILRAKREALRPSEAVGFVAFIGLVCLVVGLNLSAKGELGWAFWAQSLGLAVGMLAVLGAVAWAGIFGRQRREGGLYLRRIPGLEAIDEAVGRATEMGRPMLFSLGLEGLTVTTFAGLAVLGYVARLSARYGARLLVPVCQPEVLPVAREVVREAYQAEGRLDAYNPEDIRYLTSDQFGYASGVVGMMHREKVASNFFFGGFAAESLILAETGHHVGAMQVAGTPDMYQIPFFIAACDYTVIGEEFYAASAYLSREPVMLGSVVGQDWGKGALFLLILLGILAKCAIVLQVPWLSEFGRAFLKFLVPGVG
;
A
#
# COMPACT_ATOMS: atom_id res chain seq x y z
N MET A 1 16.34 15.91 -26.01
CA MET A 1 15.25 14.94 -26.24
C MET A 1 15.74 13.54 -25.89
N ILE A 2 15.25 12.96 -24.79
CA ILE A 2 15.67 11.63 -24.33
C ILE A 2 15.14 10.58 -25.32
N HIS A 3 16.04 9.90 -26.02
CA HIS A 3 15.70 8.85 -26.98
C HIS A 3 15.34 7.55 -26.26
N ALA A 4 14.08 7.37 -25.87
CA ALA A 4 13.58 6.08 -25.41
C ALA A 4 13.47 5.08 -26.58
N PRO A 5 13.93 3.83 -26.43
CA PRO A 5 13.66 2.74 -27.38
C PRO A 5 12.15 2.51 -27.52
N ARG A 6 11.68 2.16 -28.73
CA ARG A 6 10.25 1.86 -29.01
C ARG A 6 9.65 0.81 -28.08
N ALA A 7 10.47 -0.16 -27.66
CA ALA A 7 10.11 -1.19 -26.69
C ALA A 7 9.84 -0.63 -25.28
N VAL A 8 10.59 0.39 -24.84
CA VAL A 8 10.36 1.06 -23.55
C VAL A 8 9.03 1.81 -23.57
N ALA A 9 8.68 2.41 -24.70
CA ALA A 9 7.42 3.13 -24.85
C ALA A 9 6.20 2.17 -24.82
N VAL A 10 6.31 1.00 -25.45
CA VAL A 10 5.26 -0.05 -25.37
C VAL A 10 5.21 -0.71 -24.00
N PHE A 11 6.36 -0.96 -23.37
CA PHE A 11 6.42 -1.47 -22.00
C PHE A 11 5.74 -0.51 -21.02
N VAL A 12 6.00 0.79 -21.14
CA VAL A 12 5.32 1.83 -20.35
C VAL A 12 3.82 1.84 -20.63
N LEU A 13 3.39 1.76 -21.90
CA LEU A 13 1.96 1.67 -22.25
C LEU A 13 1.28 0.42 -21.67
N LEU A 14 1.95 -0.73 -21.73
CA LEU A 14 1.38 -2.00 -21.30
C LEU A 14 1.34 -2.09 -19.76
N VAL A 15 2.35 -1.56 -19.07
CA VAL A 15 2.32 -1.36 -17.61
C VAL A 15 1.22 -0.35 -17.24
N CYS A 16 1.10 0.78 -17.94
CA CYS A 16 0.00 1.72 -17.71
C CYS A 16 -1.37 1.08 -17.94
N PHE A 17 -1.53 0.24 -18.96
CA PHE A 17 -2.79 -0.46 -19.27
C PHE A 17 -3.12 -1.55 -18.25
N VAL A 18 -2.13 -2.31 -17.77
CA VAL A 18 -2.32 -3.35 -16.74
C VAL A 18 -2.59 -2.72 -15.37
N VAL A 19 -1.88 -1.65 -15.03
CA VAL A 19 -2.13 -0.86 -13.82
C VAL A 19 -3.55 -0.27 -13.89
N LEU A 20 -3.95 0.29 -15.04
CA LEU A 20 -5.32 0.77 -15.26
C LEU A 20 -6.36 -0.34 -15.17
N TYR A 21 -6.15 -1.49 -15.83
CA TYR A 21 -7.08 -2.61 -15.79
C TYR A 21 -7.30 -3.09 -14.35
N ASN A 22 -6.22 -3.17 -13.56
CA ASN A 22 -6.31 -3.53 -12.15
C ASN A 22 -6.99 -2.44 -11.31
N ILE A 23 -6.75 -1.15 -11.58
CA ILE A 23 -7.44 -0.03 -10.88
C ILE A 23 -8.93 0.02 -11.26
N LEU A 24 -9.29 -0.10 -12.53
CA LEU A 24 -10.67 -0.12 -13.03
C LEU A 24 -11.42 -1.37 -12.56
N ARG A 25 -10.75 -2.51 -12.48
CA ARG A 25 -11.30 -3.74 -11.90
C ARG A 25 -11.50 -3.60 -10.40
N ALA A 26 -10.60 -2.93 -9.69
CA ALA A 26 -10.71 -2.66 -8.25
C ALA A 26 -11.76 -1.59 -7.91
N LYS A 27 -12.08 -0.67 -8.84
CA LYS A 27 -13.02 0.44 -8.63
C LYS A 27 -14.32 0.35 -9.45
N ARG A 28 -14.69 -0.85 -9.90
CA ARG A 28 -15.78 -1.08 -10.88
C ARG A 28 -17.13 -0.45 -10.50
N GLU A 29 -17.38 -0.18 -9.22
CA GLU A 29 -18.65 0.34 -8.70
C GLU A 29 -18.60 1.81 -8.21
N ALA A 30 -17.43 2.47 -8.19
CA ALA A 30 -17.23 3.77 -7.51
C ALA A 30 -16.61 4.89 -8.38
N LEU A 31 -16.51 4.72 -9.70
CA LEU A 31 -15.89 5.71 -10.59
C LEU A 31 -16.83 6.90 -10.88
N ARG A 32 -16.47 8.09 -10.42
CA ARG A 32 -17.14 9.35 -10.82
C ARG A 32 -16.85 9.65 -12.30
N PRO A 33 -17.81 10.14 -13.10
CA PRO A 33 -17.63 10.38 -14.53
C PRO A 33 -16.43 11.29 -14.87
N SER A 34 -16.15 12.29 -14.03
CA SER A 34 -15.02 13.22 -14.21
C SER A 34 -13.65 12.57 -13.98
N GLU A 35 -13.55 11.60 -13.07
CA GLU A 35 -12.32 10.83 -12.81
C GLU A 35 -12.04 9.89 -13.99
N ALA A 36 -13.08 9.23 -14.51
CA ALA A 36 -12.98 8.41 -15.72
C ALA A 36 -12.51 9.24 -16.93
N VAL A 37 -13.03 10.46 -17.10
CA VAL A 37 -12.60 11.39 -18.17
C VAL A 37 -11.13 11.82 -17.98
N GLY A 38 -10.69 12.09 -16.75
CA GLY A 38 -9.30 12.40 -16.44
C GLY A 38 -8.33 11.25 -16.73
N PHE A 39 -8.72 10.01 -16.40
CA PHE A 39 -7.94 8.82 -16.72
C PHE A 39 -7.89 8.56 -18.23
N VAL A 40 -9.02 8.67 -18.93
CA VAL A 40 -9.09 8.53 -20.40
C VAL A 40 -8.27 9.64 -21.08
N ALA A 41 -8.26 10.86 -20.56
CA ALA A 41 -7.46 11.96 -21.08
C ALA A 41 -5.95 11.75 -20.84
N PHE A 42 -5.55 11.27 -19.65
CA PHE A 42 -4.16 10.93 -19.34
C PHE A 42 -3.64 9.77 -20.19
N ILE A 43 -4.46 8.73 -20.39
CA ILE A 43 -4.15 7.60 -21.28
C ILE A 43 -4.12 8.06 -22.74
N GLY A 44 -5.08 8.88 -23.15
CA GLY A 44 -5.08 9.51 -24.45
C GLY A 44 -3.79 10.28 -24.69
N LEU A 45 -3.32 11.03 -23.70
CA LEU A 45 -2.06 11.77 -23.74
C LEU A 45 -0.84 10.84 -23.77
N VAL A 46 -0.79 9.77 -22.98
CA VAL A 46 0.32 8.80 -22.98
C VAL A 46 0.34 8.00 -24.30
N CYS A 47 -0.80 7.54 -24.79
CA CYS A 47 -0.96 6.89 -26.09
C CYS A 47 -0.64 7.84 -27.25
N LEU A 48 -1.00 9.11 -27.14
CA LEU A 48 -0.66 10.14 -28.13
C LEU A 48 0.84 10.44 -28.11
N VAL A 49 1.45 10.64 -26.94
CA VAL A 49 2.88 10.93 -26.80
C VAL A 49 3.72 9.73 -27.24
N VAL A 50 3.36 8.51 -26.84
CA VAL A 50 4.02 7.28 -27.27
C VAL A 50 3.73 6.98 -28.74
N GLY A 51 2.49 7.18 -29.20
CA GLY A 51 2.08 7.03 -30.59
C GLY A 51 2.78 8.00 -31.54
N LEU A 52 2.94 9.27 -31.14
CA LEU A 52 3.74 10.27 -31.86
C LEU A 52 5.24 9.90 -31.86
N ASN A 53 5.77 9.38 -30.74
CA ASN A 53 7.16 8.91 -30.66
C ASN A 53 7.41 7.65 -31.51
N LEU A 54 6.40 6.78 -31.63
CA LEU A 54 6.41 5.56 -32.43
C LEU A 54 6.22 5.87 -33.93
N SER A 55 5.32 6.78 -34.28
CA SER A 55 5.02 7.23 -35.65
C SER A 55 6.17 8.04 -36.26
N ALA A 56 6.96 8.75 -35.45
CA ALA A 56 8.13 9.51 -35.90
C ALA A 56 9.31 8.64 -36.39
N LYS A 57 9.24 7.30 -36.29
CA LYS A 57 10.34 6.39 -36.62
C LYS A 57 10.02 5.30 -37.68
N GLY A 58 8.86 5.38 -38.37
CA GLY A 58 8.43 4.44 -39.44
C GLY A 58 7.33 3.44 -39.05
N GLU A 59 6.75 2.73 -40.04
CA GLU A 59 5.56 1.87 -39.90
C GLU A 59 5.69 0.75 -38.84
N LEU A 60 4.66 0.59 -37.99
CA LEU A 60 4.57 -0.49 -37.01
C LEU A 60 4.15 -1.81 -37.68
N GLY A 61 5.14 -2.63 -38.06
CA GLY A 61 4.90 -3.95 -38.64
C GLY A 61 4.35 -4.99 -37.65
N TRP A 62 3.69 -6.03 -38.16
CA TRP A 62 3.11 -7.15 -37.38
C TRP A 62 4.14 -7.86 -36.47
N ALA A 63 5.41 -7.89 -36.86
CA ALA A 63 6.50 -8.48 -36.09
C ALA A 63 6.73 -7.78 -34.74
N PHE A 64 6.51 -6.46 -34.68
CA PHE A 64 6.63 -5.67 -33.45
C PHE A 64 5.53 -5.98 -32.43
N TRP A 65 4.30 -6.16 -32.91
CA TRP A 65 3.16 -6.55 -32.07
C TRP A 65 3.30 -7.97 -31.54
N ALA A 66 3.70 -8.92 -32.39
CA ALA A 66 3.96 -10.29 -31.99
C ALA A 66 5.08 -10.38 -30.93
N GLN A 67 6.14 -9.57 -31.05
CA GLN A 67 7.22 -9.50 -30.06
C GLN A 67 6.82 -8.85 -28.74
N SER A 68 6.02 -7.77 -28.79
CA SER A 68 5.52 -7.10 -27.58
C SER A 68 4.59 -8.03 -26.78
N LEU A 69 3.76 -8.81 -27.47
CA LEU A 69 2.97 -9.89 -26.89
C LEU A 69 3.87 -11.00 -26.31
N GLY A 70 4.91 -11.42 -27.04
CA GLY A 70 5.86 -12.43 -26.55
C GLY A 70 6.59 -12.02 -25.27
N LEU A 71 7.05 -10.76 -25.19
CA LEU A 71 7.68 -10.21 -23.99
C LEU A 71 6.69 -10.06 -22.83
N ALA A 72 5.46 -9.65 -23.10
CA ALA A 72 4.41 -9.56 -22.07
C ALA A 72 4.04 -10.95 -21.53
N VAL A 73 3.89 -11.95 -22.40
CA VAL A 73 3.64 -13.35 -22.01
C VAL A 73 4.82 -13.93 -21.25
N GLY A 74 6.06 -13.66 -21.69
CA GLY A 74 7.27 -14.06 -20.98
C GLY A 74 7.37 -13.44 -19.58
N MET A 75 7.06 -12.14 -19.45
CA MET A 75 7.03 -11.46 -18.15
C MET A 75 5.93 -12.02 -17.24
N LEU A 76 4.73 -12.27 -17.77
CA LEU A 76 3.64 -12.90 -17.03
C LEU A 76 3.99 -14.34 -16.62
N ALA A 77 4.69 -15.08 -17.48
CA ALA A 77 5.18 -16.43 -17.16
C ALA A 77 6.27 -16.42 -16.09
N VAL A 78 7.19 -15.45 -16.11
CA VAL A 78 8.22 -15.28 -15.07
C VAL A 78 7.59 -14.85 -13.74
N LEU A 79 6.70 -13.85 -13.75
CA LEU A 79 5.97 -13.43 -12.55
C LEU A 79 5.10 -14.56 -12.00
N GLY A 80 4.43 -15.31 -12.88
CA GLY A 80 3.67 -16.51 -12.54
C GLY A 80 4.55 -17.63 -11.98
N ALA A 81 5.73 -17.87 -12.56
CA ALA A 81 6.68 -18.88 -12.09
C ALA A 81 7.34 -18.49 -10.77
N VAL A 82 7.64 -17.21 -10.54
CA VAL A 82 8.17 -16.70 -9.26
C VAL A 82 7.09 -16.76 -8.18
N ALA A 83 5.84 -16.38 -8.48
CA ALA A 83 4.72 -16.55 -7.57
C ALA A 83 4.47 -18.04 -7.26
N TRP A 84 4.48 -18.91 -8.28
CA TRP A 84 4.33 -20.35 -8.13
C TRP A 84 5.46 -20.97 -7.31
N ALA A 85 6.71 -20.63 -7.59
CA ALA A 85 7.88 -21.10 -6.83
C ALA A 85 7.88 -20.54 -5.39
N GLY A 86 7.39 -19.32 -5.17
CA GLY A 86 7.20 -18.74 -3.85
C GLY A 86 6.14 -19.47 -3.02
N ILE A 87 5.03 -19.86 -3.65
CA ILE A 87 3.93 -20.60 -3.02
C ILE A 87 4.32 -22.07 -2.76
N PHE A 88 4.82 -22.79 -3.78
CA PHE A 88 5.14 -24.22 -3.70
C PHE A 88 6.48 -24.53 -3.04
N GLY A 89 7.50 -23.68 -3.22
CA GLY A 89 8.84 -23.89 -2.63
C GLY A 89 8.87 -23.72 -1.12
N ARG A 90 7.86 -23.07 -0.53
CA ARG A 90 7.85 -22.70 0.90
C ARG A 90 6.74 -23.32 1.73
N GLN A 91 5.73 -23.96 1.11
CA GLN A 91 4.88 -24.95 1.81
C GLN A 91 5.70 -26.12 2.42
N ARG A 92 6.94 -26.32 1.98
CA ARG A 92 7.84 -27.40 2.44
C ARG A 92 8.86 -27.00 3.52
N ARG A 93 8.91 -25.73 3.95
CA ARG A 93 9.85 -25.29 5.01
C ARG A 93 9.08 -24.92 6.27
N GLU A 94 9.29 -25.69 7.33
CA GLU A 94 8.67 -25.55 8.67
C GLU A 94 9.00 -24.22 9.40
N GLY A 95 9.71 -23.29 8.76
CA GLY A 95 10.13 -22.00 9.33
C GLY A 95 9.39 -20.75 8.81
N GLY A 96 8.40 -20.90 7.93
CA GLY A 96 7.65 -19.77 7.36
C GLY A 96 8.45 -18.86 6.41
N LEU A 97 7.81 -17.81 5.90
CA LEU A 97 8.48 -16.74 5.15
C LEU A 97 9.22 -15.83 6.15
N TYR A 98 10.53 -15.61 5.98
CA TYR A 98 11.24 -14.58 6.74
C TYR A 98 10.74 -13.21 6.30
N LEU A 99 9.78 -12.64 7.03
CA LEU A 99 9.38 -11.26 6.84
C LEU A 99 10.30 -10.34 7.64
N ARG A 100 10.70 -9.22 7.01
CA ARG A 100 11.28 -8.11 7.76
C ARG A 100 10.28 -7.68 8.83
N ARG A 101 10.74 -7.57 10.07
CA ARG A 101 9.91 -7.03 11.16
C ARG A 101 9.55 -5.58 10.86
N ILE A 102 8.29 -5.22 11.08
CA ILE A 102 7.81 -3.84 10.92
C ILE A 102 7.54 -3.34 12.35
N PRO A 103 8.45 -2.54 12.94
CA PRO A 103 8.37 -2.16 14.35
C PRO A 103 7.03 -1.54 14.73
N GLY A 104 6.45 -0.72 13.85
CA GLY A 104 5.14 -0.11 14.10
C GLY A 104 3.98 -1.10 14.17
N LEU A 105 4.05 -2.26 13.52
CA LEU A 105 3.00 -3.28 13.65
C LEU A 105 3.19 -4.15 14.90
N GLU A 106 4.43 -4.43 15.31
CA GLU A 106 4.73 -5.12 16.56
C GLU A 106 4.37 -4.25 17.79
N ALA A 107 4.53 -2.93 17.67
CA ALA A 107 4.15 -1.97 18.71
C ALA A 107 2.64 -1.93 19.00
N ILE A 108 1.79 -2.48 18.11
CA ILE A 108 0.34 -2.55 18.36
C ILE A 108 0.05 -3.43 19.57
N ASP A 109 0.68 -4.60 19.68
CA ASP A 109 0.46 -5.51 20.80
C ASP A 109 0.89 -4.87 22.13
N GLU A 110 2.01 -4.13 22.13
CA GLU A 110 2.48 -3.37 23.29
C GLU A 110 1.49 -2.25 23.68
N ALA A 111 1.01 -1.49 22.70
CA ALA A 111 0.07 -0.39 22.92
C ALA A 111 -1.28 -0.87 23.47
N VAL A 112 -1.74 -2.06 23.07
CA VAL A 112 -2.93 -2.70 23.66
C VAL A 112 -2.64 -3.18 25.08
N GLY A 113 -1.52 -3.89 25.30
CA GLY A 113 -1.12 -4.35 26.63
C GLY A 113 -1.03 -3.22 27.65
N ARG A 114 -0.38 -2.11 27.27
CA ARG A 114 -0.28 -0.90 28.09
C ARG A 114 -1.64 -0.31 28.44
N ALA A 115 -2.57 -0.26 27.48
CA ALA A 115 -3.93 0.23 27.74
C ALA A 115 -4.70 -0.66 28.72
N THR A 116 -4.56 -1.99 28.58
CA THR A 116 -5.12 -2.97 29.51
C THR A 116 -4.54 -2.79 30.91
N GLU A 117 -3.21 -2.68 31.05
CA GLU A 117 -2.53 -2.50 32.35
C GLU A 117 -2.94 -1.19 33.05
N MET A 118 -3.14 -0.12 32.28
CA MET A 118 -3.56 1.18 32.80
C MET A 118 -5.06 1.27 33.08
N GLY A 119 -5.87 0.31 32.62
CA GLY A 119 -7.35 0.37 32.71
C GLY A 119 -7.95 1.57 31.98
N ARG A 120 -7.26 2.10 30.96
CA ARG A 120 -7.63 3.29 30.19
C ARG A 120 -8.01 2.90 28.76
N PRO A 121 -8.95 3.59 28.10
CA PRO A 121 -9.39 3.23 26.77
C PRO A 121 -8.31 3.48 25.71
N MET A 122 -8.46 2.77 24.59
CA MET A 122 -7.67 2.98 23.37
C MET A 122 -8.51 3.78 22.37
N LEU A 123 -7.85 4.54 21.50
CA LEU A 123 -8.52 5.25 20.40
C LEU A 123 -7.95 4.80 19.06
N PHE A 124 -8.83 4.51 18.10
CA PHE A 124 -8.46 4.17 16.73
C PHE A 124 -9.14 5.11 15.75
N SER A 125 -8.36 5.79 14.91
CA SER A 125 -8.84 6.66 13.84
C SER A 125 -8.46 6.11 12.48
N LEU A 126 -9.44 6.07 11.58
CA LEU A 126 -9.27 5.77 10.16
C LEU A 126 -8.93 7.01 9.32
N GLY A 127 -8.82 8.18 9.95
CA GLY A 127 -8.61 9.45 9.29
C GLY A 127 -9.86 10.01 8.60
N LEU A 128 -9.64 10.81 7.55
CA LEU A 128 -10.65 11.63 6.88
C LEU A 128 -11.27 10.98 5.64
N GLU A 129 -10.65 9.93 5.11
CA GLU A 129 -11.07 9.34 3.85
C GLU A 129 -12.38 8.54 3.98
N GLY A 130 -13.14 8.48 2.89
CA GLY A 130 -14.31 7.60 2.76
C GLY A 130 -13.88 6.15 2.53
N LEU A 131 -14.66 5.38 1.78
CA LEU A 131 -14.32 3.99 1.43
C LEU A 131 -13.28 3.95 0.30
N THR A 132 -12.01 4.14 0.65
CA THR A 132 -10.85 4.05 -0.25
C THR A 132 -10.01 2.80 0.05
N VAL A 133 -9.04 2.50 -0.83
CA VAL A 133 -8.07 1.41 -0.61
C VAL A 133 -7.29 1.63 0.69
N THR A 134 -6.96 2.89 1.01
CA THR A 134 -6.31 3.28 2.26
C THR A 134 -7.19 2.93 3.46
N THR A 135 -8.46 3.31 3.44
CA THR A 135 -9.40 3.02 4.53
C THR A 135 -9.62 1.53 4.72
N PHE A 136 -9.68 0.73 3.64
CA PHE A 136 -9.77 -0.73 3.75
C PHE A 136 -8.53 -1.36 4.40
N ALA A 137 -7.33 -0.87 4.09
CA ALA A 137 -6.12 -1.29 4.78
C ALA A 137 -6.16 -0.90 6.27
N GLY A 138 -6.63 0.32 6.58
CA GLY A 138 -6.84 0.77 7.97
C GLY A 138 -7.88 -0.08 8.72
N LEU A 139 -8.98 -0.46 8.06
CA LEU A 139 -10.03 -1.34 8.61
C LEU A 139 -9.48 -2.74 8.93
N ALA A 140 -8.55 -3.26 8.13
CA ALA A 140 -7.90 -4.54 8.42
C ALA A 140 -7.07 -4.46 9.72
N VAL A 141 -6.36 -3.35 9.94
CA VAL A 141 -5.65 -3.09 11.20
C VAL A 141 -6.63 -2.88 12.36
N LEU A 142 -7.73 -2.15 12.15
CA LEU A 142 -8.81 -1.99 13.14
C LEU A 142 -9.35 -3.34 13.59
N GLY A 143 -9.60 -4.27 12.66
CA GLY A 143 -10.07 -5.62 12.98
C GLY A 143 -9.07 -6.39 13.84
N TYR A 144 -7.76 -6.21 13.62
CA TYR A 144 -6.72 -6.80 14.48
C TYR A 144 -6.74 -6.18 15.89
N VAL A 145 -6.74 -4.84 16.00
CA VAL A 145 -6.81 -4.13 17.28
C VAL A 145 -8.08 -4.48 18.04
N ALA A 146 -9.22 -4.58 17.36
CA ALA A 146 -10.50 -4.96 17.95
C ALA A 146 -10.50 -6.39 18.50
N ARG A 147 -9.83 -7.34 17.84
CA ARG A 147 -9.65 -8.70 18.40
C ARG A 147 -8.83 -8.66 19.69
N LEU A 148 -7.72 -7.91 19.72
CA LEU A 148 -6.94 -7.76 20.94
C LEU A 148 -7.72 -7.05 22.04
N SER A 149 -8.50 -6.04 21.69
CA SER A 149 -9.41 -5.31 22.58
C SER A 149 -10.41 -6.27 23.24
N ALA A 150 -11.06 -7.12 22.46
CA ALA A 150 -12.01 -8.12 22.94
C ALA A 150 -11.34 -9.16 23.84
N ARG A 151 -10.16 -9.66 23.44
CA ARG A 151 -9.38 -10.67 24.16
C ARG A 151 -8.88 -10.18 25.52
N TYR A 152 -8.32 -8.96 25.57
CA TYR A 152 -7.72 -8.39 26.78
C TYR A 152 -8.68 -7.52 27.58
N GLY A 153 -9.91 -7.31 27.10
CA GLY A 153 -10.92 -6.49 27.78
C GLY A 153 -10.58 -5.00 27.84
N ALA A 154 -9.74 -4.51 26.94
CA ALA A 154 -9.52 -3.07 26.78
C ALA A 154 -10.69 -2.44 26.03
N ARG A 155 -11.11 -1.23 26.40
CA ARG A 155 -12.17 -0.49 25.69
C ARG A 155 -11.58 0.22 24.47
N LEU A 156 -12.20 0.08 23.30
CA LEU A 156 -11.74 0.66 22.04
C LEU A 156 -12.73 1.70 21.53
N LEU A 157 -12.29 2.96 21.45
CA LEU A 157 -13.03 4.08 20.90
C LEU A 157 -12.67 4.28 19.43
N VAL A 158 -13.66 4.37 18.55
CA VAL A 158 -13.47 4.50 17.10
C VAL A 158 -14.25 5.70 16.57
N PRO A 159 -13.69 6.92 16.65
CA PRO A 159 -14.27 8.08 15.97
C PRO A 159 -14.14 7.96 14.45
N VAL A 160 -15.27 8.13 13.76
CA VAL A 160 -15.34 8.07 12.30
C VAL A 160 -15.63 9.45 11.73
N CYS A 161 -14.85 9.87 10.73
CA CYS A 161 -15.02 11.14 10.02
C CYS A 161 -16.08 11.06 8.92
N GLN A 162 -16.20 9.94 8.21
CA GLN A 162 -17.13 9.80 7.08
C GLN A 162 -18.32 8.89 7.42
N PRO A 163 -19.57 9.31 7.14
CA PRO A 163 -20.76 8.57 7.53
C PRO A 163 -20.86 7.19 6.86
N GLU A 164 -20.36 7.05 5.62
CA GLU A 164 -20.33 5.77 4.89
C GLU A 164 -19.34 4.75 5.47
N VAL A 165 -18.33 5.20 6.22
CA VAL A 165 -17.34 4.32 6.86
C VAL A 165 -17.88 3.72 8.16
N LEU A 166 -18.81 4.42 8.83
CA LEU A 166 -19.37 4.02 10.12
C LEU A 166 -19.96 2.60 10.15
N PRO A 167 -20.87 2.19 9.22
CA PRO A 167 -21.42 0.84 9.26
C PRO A 167 -20.36 -0.23 9.04
N VAL A 168 -19.35 0.03 8.20
CA VAL A 168 -18.26 -0.91 7.93
C VAL A 168 -17.35 -1.05 9.15
N ALA A 169 -16.99 0.05 9.79
CA ALA A 169 -16.21 0.03 11.03
C ALA A 169 -16.93 -0.71 12.16
N ARG A 170 -18.24 -0.49 12.31
CA ARG A 170 -19.08 -1.23 13.27
C ARG A 170 -19.08 -2.73 13.00
N GLU A 171 -19.25 -3.12 11.75
CA GLU A 171 -19.26 -4.53 11.38
C GLU A 171 -17.91 -5.20 11.64
N VAL A 172 -16.80 -4.57 11.25
CA VAL A 172 -15.44 -5.07 11.50
C VAL A 172 -15.18 -5.28 13.00
N VAL A 173 -15.56 -4.33 13.84
CA VAL A 173 -15.39 -4.47 15.29
C VAL A 173 -16.34 -5.54 15.87
N ARG A 174 -17.58 -5.60 15.40
CA ARG A 174 -18.56 -6.61 15.82
C ARG A 174 -18.08 -8.02 15.48
N GLU A 175 -17.60 -8.24 14.26
CA GLU A 175 -17.04 -9.52 13.82
C GLU A 175 -15.81 -9.91 14.64
N ALA A 176 -14.92 -8.95 14.93
CA ALA A 176 -13.75 -9.20 15.77
C ALA A 176 -14.14 -9.63 17.20
N TYR A 177 -15.13 -8.99 17.81
CA TYR A 177 -15.66 -9.37 19.13
C TYR A 177 -16.39 -10.72 19.08
N GLN A 178 -17.13 -10.99 18.00
CA GLN A 178 -17.79 -12.28 17.78
C GLN A 178 -16.78 -13.42 17.65
N ALA A 179 -15.68 -13.22 16.92
CA ALA A 179 -14.63 -14.21 16.73
C ALA A 179 -13.92 -14.60 18.04
N GLU A 180 -13.78 -13.65 18.98
CA GLU A 180 -13.23 -13.91 20.31
C GLU A 180 -14.31 -14.34 21.33
N GLY A 181 -15.56 -14.55 20.89
CA GLY A 181 -16.66 -15.01 21.75
C GLY A 181 -17.12 -13.99 22.79
N ARG A 182 -16.82 -12.70 22.58
CA ARG A 182 -17.04 -11.59 23.53
C ARG A 182 -18.04 -10.56 23.02
N LEU A 183 -19.06 -11.02 22.28
CA LEU A 183 -20.08 -10.14 21.71
C LEU A 183 -20.89 -9.39 22.78
N ASP A 184 -20.95 -9.90 24.00
CA ASP A 184 -21.52 -9.25 25.18
C ASP A 184 -20.80 -7.96 25.59
N ALA A 185 -19.49 -7.87 25.30
CA ALA A 185 -18.68 -6.68 25.57
C ALA A 185 -18.65 -5.69 24.40
N TYR A 186 -19.27 -6.01 23.27
CA TYR A 186 -19.33 -5.11 22.11
C TYR A 186 -20.30 -3.95 22.39
N ASN A 187 -19.79 -2.72 22.24
CA ASN A 187 -20.59 -1.52 22.39
C ASN A 187 -20.58 -0.67 21.10
N PRO A 188 -21.72 -0.58 20.37
CA PRO A 188 -21.80 0.21 19.14
C PRO A 188 -21.64 1.72 19.36
N GLU A 189 -21.84 2.23 20.59
CA GLU A 189 -21.69 3.64 20.93
C GLU A 189 -20.22 4.08 21.08
N ASP A 190 -19.31 3.13 21.22
CA ASP A 190 -17.87 3.42 21.18
C ASP A 190 -17.39 3.67 19.73
N ILE A 191 -18.21 3.34 18.74
CA ILE A 191 -17.94 3.53 17.31
C ILE A 191 -18.94 4.55 16.77
N ARG A 192 -18.50 5.80 16.64
CA ARG A 192 -19.40 6.94 16.39
C ARG A 192 -18.89 7.84 15.29
N TYR A 193 -19.80 8.31 14.47
CA TYR A 193 -19.55 9.41 13.55
C TYR A 193 -19.52 10.73 14.33
N LEU A 194 -18.55 11.60 14.03
CA LEU A 194 -18.45 12.92 14.65
C LEU A 194 -18.91 14.01 13.69
N THR A 195 -18.15 14.22 12.61
CA THR A 195 -18.41 15.21 11.56
C THR A 195 -17.48 14.91 10.39
N SER A 196 -17.91 15.23 9.17
CA SER A 196 -17.08 15.19 7.95
C SER A 196 -16.19 16.42 7.78
N ASP A 197 -16.34 17.46 8.61
CA ASP A 197 -15.43 18.60 8.62
C ASP A 197 -14.10 18.23 9.29
N GLN A 198 -12.98 18.49 8.62
CA GLN A 198 -11.65 18.08 9.07
C GLN A 198 -11.31 18.58 10.48
N PHE A 199 -11.44 19.88 10.72
CA PHE A 199 -11.04 20.47 12.01
C PHE A 199 -12.11 20.22 13.09
N GLY A 200 -13.37 20.11 12.71
CA GLY A 200 -14.43 19.61 13.57
C GLY A 200 -14.16 18.18 14.04
N TYR A 201 -13.72 17.29 13.13
CA TYR A 201 -13.34 15.92 13.45
C TYR A 201 -12.15 15.92 14.40
N ALA A 202 -11.09 16.65 14.08
CA ALA A 202 -9.91 16.80 14.91
C ALA A 202 -10.28 17.26 16.33
N SER A 203 -11.07 18.33 16.45
CA SER A 203 -11.50 18.88 17.74
C SER A 203 -12.34 17.89 18.54
N GLY A 204 -13.22 17.14 17.87
CA GLY A 204 -14.01 16.09 18.50
C GLY A 204 -13.14 14.97 19.07
N VAL A 205 -12.17 14.50 18.28
CA VAL A 205 -11.21 13.46 18.68
C VAL A 205 -10.31 13.95 19.82
N VAL A 206 -9.78 15.18 19.74
CA VAL A 206 -9.00 15.81 20.81
C VAL A 206 -9.79 15.88 22.11
N GLY A 207 -11.05 16.31 22.03
CA GLY A 207 -11.95 16.35 23.19
C GLY A 207 -12.16 14.96 23.80
N MET A 208 -12.26 13.91 22.99
CA MET A 208 -12.36 12.54 23.49
C MET A 208 -11.08 12.09 24.17
N MET A 209 -9.91 12.32 23.57
CA MET A 209 -8.61 11.96 24.15
C MET A 209 -8.45 12.56 25.55
N HIS A 210 -8.81 13.84 25.73
CA HIS A 210 -8.71 14.52 27.01
C HIS A 210 -9.72 14.05 28.06
N ARG A 211 -10.98 13.78 27.67
CA ARG A 211 -12.04 13.34 28.59
C ARG A 211 -11.84 11.91 29.03
N GLU A 212 -11.59 11.02 28.08
CA GLU A 212 -11.48 9.58 28.31
C GLU A 212 -10.07 9.20 28.81
N LYS A 213 -9.10 10.12 28.72
CA LYS A 213 -7.70 9.88 29.04
C LYS A 213 -7.23 8.60 28.37
N VAL A 214 -7.20 8.57 27.04
CA VAL A 214 -6.81 7.37 26.29
C VAL A 214 -5.36 6.96 26.62
N ALA A 215 -5.07 5.67 26.72
CA ALA A 215 -3.73 5.16 26.99
C ALA A 215 -2.94 4.86 25.71
N SER A 216 -3.63 4.62 24.60
CA SER A 216 -2.99 4.45 23.30
C SER A 216 -3.86 4.99 22.17
N ASN A 217 -3.18 5.48 21.13
CA ASN A 217 -3.76 5.99 19.90
C ASN A 217 -3.24 5.19 18.71
N PHE A 218 -4.16 4.79 17.85
CA PHE A 218 -3.90 4.13 16.59
C PHE A 218 -4.40 5.01 15.45
N PHE A 219 -3.49 5.52 14.62
CA PHE A 219 -3.82 6.41 13.50
C PHE A 219 -3.52 5.69 12.18
N PHE A 220 -4.49 4.97 11.62
CA PHE A 220 -4.29 4.15 10.42
C PHE A 220 -5.25 4.54 9.31
N GLY A 221 -4.77 5.32 8.33
CA GLY A 221 -5.62 5.78 7.24
C GLY A 221 -5.10 7.01 6.49
N GLY A 222 -6.02 7.71 5.84
CA GLY A 222 -5.75 8.95 5.12
C GLY A 222 -5.96 10.16 6.04
N PHE A 223 -4.88 10.93 6.25
CA PHE A 223 -4.89 12.10 7.12
C PHE A 223 -4.46 13.33 6.34
N ALA A 224 -4.70 14.51 6.90
CA ALA A 224 -4.17 15.77 6.42
C ALA A 224 -3.59 16.58 7.60
N ALA A 225 -3.74 17.90 7.58
CA ALA A 225 -3.19 18.82 8.58
C ALA A 225 -3.59 18.52 10.05
N GLU A 226 -4.68 17.79 10.27
CA GLU A 226 -5.11 17.35 11.59
C GLU A 226 -4.21 16.28 12.22
N SER A 227 -3.41 15.56 11.42
CA SER A 227 -2.49 14.51 11.90
C SER A 227 -1.62 14.99 13.07
N LEU A 228 -1.02 16.17 12.94
CA LEU A 228 -0.17 16.75 13.99
C LEU A 228 -0.97 17.18 15.22
N ILE A 229 -2.18 17.72 15.04
CA ILE A 229 -3.07 18.09 16.14
C ILE A 229 -3.44 16.86 16.97
N LEU A 230 -3.80 15.76 16.30
CA LEU A 230 -4.15 14.50 16.92
C LEU A 230 -2.94 13.89 17.65
N ALA A 231 -1.79 13.84 17.00
CA ALA A 231 -0.58 13.27 17.56
C ALA A 231 -0.05 14.08 18.77
N GLU A 232 -0.01 15.40 18.68
CA GLU A 232 0.43 16.26 19.81
C GLU A 232 -0.52 16.14 21.00
N THR A 233 -1.82 16.03 20.74
CA THR A 233 -2.81 15.80 21.81
C THR A 233 -2.60 14.45 22.49
N GLY A 234 -2.32 13.40 21.71
CA GLY A 234 -1.99 12.09 22.24
C GLY A 234 -0.76 12.12 23.14
N HIS A 235 0.28 12.83 22.74
CA HIS A 235 1.46 13.06 23.57
C HIS A 235 1.10 13.77 24.88
N HIS A 236 0.28 14.84 24.80
CA HIS A 236 -0.20 15.57 25.97
C HIS A 236 -1.00 14.74 26.98
N VAL A 237 -1.76 13.74 26.53
CA VAL A 237 -2.50 12.82 27.42
C VAL A 237 -1.68 11.60 27.87
N GLY A 238 -0.42 11.52 27.43
CA GLY A 238 0.50 10.42 27.72
C GLY A 238 0.12 9.11 27.04
N ALA A 239 -0.54 9.17 25.88
CA ALA A 239 -0.91 7.99 25.12
C ALA A 239 0.27 7.49 24.28
N MET A 240 0.48 6.17 24.23
CA MET A 240 1.36 5.55 23.25
C MET A 240 0.73 5.65 21.86
N GLN A 241 1.49 6.06 20.85
CA GLN A 241 0.95 6.37 19.53
C GLN A 241 1.60 5.52 18.46
N VAL A 242 0.76 4.78 17.74
CA VAL A 242 1.16 4.00 16.58
C VAL A 242 0.38 4.52 15.38
N ALA A 243 1.11 5.05 14.40
CA ALA A 243 0.52 5.62 13.20
C ALA A 243 0.90 4.82 11.95
N GLY A 244 0.07 4.91 10.92
CA GLY A 244 0.30 4.32 9.61
C GLY A 244 -0.47 5.06 8.54
N THR A 245 0.23 5.57 7.53
CA THR A 245 -0.40 6.26 6.41
C THR A 245 0.41 6.09 5.13
N PRO A 246 -0.25 5.96 3.97
CA PRO A 246 0.44 5.95 2.68
C PRO A 246 0.71 7.37 2.15
N ASP A 247 0.21 8.43 2.79
CA ASP A 247 0.41 9.81 2.32
C ASP A 247 1.82 10.32 2.67
N MET A 248 2.61 10.57 1.63
CA MET A 248 3.98 11.10 1.72
C MET A 248 4.05 12.46 2.43
N TYR A 249 2.98 13.26 2.42
CA TYR A 249 2.96 14.55 3.07
C TYR A 249 2.69 14.45 4.58
N GLN A 250 2.00 13.39 5.05
CA GLN A 250 1.69 13.23 6.49
C GLN A 250 2.69 12.36 7.23
N ILE A 251 3.40 11.47 6.53
CA ILE A 251 4.43 10.61 7.13
C ILE A 251 5.40 11.40 8.02
N PRO A 252 5.96 12.57 7.60
CA PRO A 252 6.88 13.33 8.46
C PRO A 252 6.26 13.80 9.78
N PHE A 253 4.97 14.14 9.80
CA PHE A 253 4.28 14.57 11.02
C PHE A 253 4.13 13.42 12.01
N PHE A 254 3.74 12.24 11.54
CA PHE A 254 3.65 11.07 12.41
C PHE A 254 5.02 10.57 12.87
N ILE A 255 6.04 10.62 12.02
CA ILE A 255 7.42 10.30 12.44
C ILE A 255 7.89 11.23 13.56
N ALA A 256 7.55 12.51 13.50
CA ALA A 256 7.96 13.48 14.49
C ALA A 256 7.17 13.41 15.81
N ALA A 257 5.89 13.02 15.76
CA ALA A 257 4.95 13.14 16.88
C ALA A 257 4.45 11.81 17.47
N CYS A 258 4.68 10.66 16.81
CA CYS A 258 4.27 9.34 17.29
C CYS A 258 5.47 8.45 17.65
N ASP A 259 5.25 7.49 18.56
CA ASP A 259 6.29 6.54 18.99
C ASP A 259 6.73 5.61 17.85
N TYR A 260 5.76 5.16 17.04
CA TYR A 260 6.02 4.34 15.87
C TYR A 260 5.16 4.78 14.68
N THR A 261 5.79 4.78 13.50
CA THR A 261 5.12 5.11 12.23
C THR A 261 5.39 4.03 11.18
N VAL A 262 4.32 3.49 10.62
CA VAL A 262 4.31 2.57 9.47
C VAL A 262 4.22 3.39 8.19
N ILE A 263 5.13 3.16 7.25
CA ILE A 263 5.35 4.08 6.12
C ILE A 263 4.95 3.43 4.79
N GLY A 264 4.12 4.13 4.00
CA GLY A 264 3.96 3.85 2.58
C GLY A 264 3.47 2.43 2.29
N GLU A 265 4.32 1.60 1.66
CA GLU A 265 3.96 0.22 1.29
C GLU A 265 3.79 -0.71 2.50
N GLU A 266 4.44 -0.41 3.63
CA GLU A 266 4.30 -1.18 4.86
C GLU A 266 2.85 -1.11 5.39
N PHE A 267 2.18 0.03 5.18
CA PHE A 267 0.79 0.23 5.58
C PHE A 267 -0.15 -0.72 4.80
N TYR A 268 0.07 -0.90 3.49
CA TYR A 268 -0.72 -1.83 2.69
C TYR A 268 -0.37 -3.29 2.97
N ALA A 269 0.87 -3.57 3.38
CA ALA A 269 1.28 -4.89 3.80
C ALA A 269 0.79 -5.27 5.22
N ALA A 270 0.26 -4.30 5.98
CA ALA A 270 -0.11 -4.51 7.39
C ALA A 270 -1.15 -5.62 7.57
N SER A 271 -2.15 -5.70 6.70
CA SER A 271 -3.18 -6.76 6.77
C SER A 271 -2.57 -8.16 6.60
N ALA A 272 -1.69 -8.33 5.61
CA ALA A 272 -0.97 -9.58 5.36
C ALA A 272 -0.05 -9.94 6.54
N TYR A 273 0.63 -8.93 7.10
CA TYR A 273 1.54 -9.09 8.23
C TYR A 273 0.81 -9.55 9.50
N LEU A 274 -0.32 -8.91 9.81
CA LEU A 274 -1.11 -9.15 11.03
C LEU A 274 -1.95 -10.45 10.94
N SER A 275 -2.49 -10.79 9.76
CA SER A 275 -3.25 -12.05 9.57
C SER A 275 -2.35 -13.27 9.47
N ARG A 276 -1.07 -13.08 9.12
CA ARG A 276 -0.09 -14.12 8.77
C ARG A 276 -0.60 -15.14 7.73
N GLU A 277 -1.52 -14.72 6.87
CA GLU A 277 -2.11 -15.60 5.87
C GLU A 277 -1.09 -15.93 4.78
N PRO A 278 -0.76 -17.22 4.52
CA PRO A 278 0.35 -17.59 3.64
C PRO A 278 0.26 -17.03 2.22
N VAL A 279 -0.95 -16.89 1.68
CA VAL A 279 -1.19 -16.37 0.33
C VAL A 279 -0.88 -14.88 0.26
N MET A 280 -1.37 -14.11 1.25
CA MET A 280 -1.14 -12.67 1.35
C MET A 280 0.33 -12.35 1.65
N LEU A 281 0.98 -13.13 2.52
CA LEU A 281 2.41 -13.01 2.76
C LEU A 281 3.24 -13.34 1.51
N GLY A 282 2.83 -14.35 0.75
CA GLY A 282 3.48 -14.75 -0.50
C GLY A 282 3.43 -13.66 -1.57
N SER A 283 2.35 -12.88 -1.64
CA SER A 283 2.21 -11.79 -2.61
C SER A 283 3.15 -10.62 -2.29
N VAL A 284 3.28 -10.23 -1.01
CA VAL A 284 4.21 -9.19 -0.54
C VAL A 284 5.65 -9.57 -0.89
N VAL A 285 6.06 -10.79 -0.54
CA VAL A 285 7.41 -11.27 -0.85
C VAL A 285 7.63 -11.38 -2.36
N GLY A 286 6.65 -11.84 -3.12
CA GLY A 286 6.71 -11.88 -4.59
C GLY A 286 6.92 -10.50 -5.21
N GLN A 287 6.24 -9.47 -4.69
CA GLN A 287 6.45 -8.09 -5.13
C GLN A 287 7.88 -7.60 -4.85
N ASP A 288 8.45 -7.90 -3.68
CA ASP A 288 9.81 -7.48 -3.33
C ASP A 288 10.86 -8.13 -4.24
N TRP A 289 10.72 -9.45 -4.51
CA TRP A 289 11.58 -10.14 -5.46
C TRP A 289 11.42 -9.60 -6.89
N GLY A 290 10.19 -9.29 -7.31
CA GLY A 290 9.90 -8.68 -8.60
C GLY A 290 10.56 -7.31 -8.76
N LYS A 291 10.44 -6.45 -7.75
CA LYS A 291 11.11 -5.13 -7.70
C LYS A 291 12.63 -5.29 -7.76
N GLY A 292 13.18 -6.23 -6.99
CA GLY A 292 14.62 -6.51 -6.98
C GLY A 292 15.15 -6.97 -8.35
N ALA A 293 14.44 -7.88 -9.01
CA ALA A 293 14.78 -8.33 -10.36
C ALA A 293 14.71 -7.19 -11.39
N LEU A 294 13.67 -6.35 -11.31
CA LEU A 294 13.53 -5.17 -12.17
C LEU A 294 14.65 -4.16 -11.94
N PHE A 295 15.00 -3.91 -10.68
CA PHE A 295 16.11 -3.01 -10.31
C PHE A 295 17.45 -3.52 -10.85
N LEU A 296 17.73 -4.82 -10.73
CA LEU A 296 18.92 -5.44 -11.30
C LEU A 296 18.95 -5.30 -12.83
N LEU A 297 17.81 -5.52 -13.49
CA LEU A 297 17.70 -5.36 -14.94
C LEU A 297 18.00 -3.91 -15.38
N ILE A 298 17.46 -2.93 -14.65
CA ILE A 298 17.73 -1.50 -14.89
C ILE A 298 19.22 -1.20 -14.70
N LEU A 299 19.84 -1.67 -13.62
CA LEU A 299 21.27 -1.48 -13.36
C LEU A 299 22.13 -2.11 -14.47
N LEU A 300 21.85 -3.35 -14.86
CA LEU A 300 22.55 -4.02 -15.96
C LEU A 300 22.38 -3.25 -17.27
N GLY A 301 21.19 -2.72 -17.55
CA GLY A 301 20.92 -1.87 -18.69
C GLY A 301 21.75 -0.58 -18.68
N ILE A 302 21.86 0.09 -17.54
CA ILE A 302 22.69 1.29 -17.36
C ILE A 302 24.17 0.96 -17.58
N LEU A 303 24.69 -0.09 -16.93
CA LEU A 303 26.08 -0.51 -17.06
C LEU A 303 26.44 -0.90 -18.49
N ALA A 304 25.58 -1.69 -19.15
CA ALA A 304 25.74 -2.05 -20.55
C ALA A 304 25.81 -0.82 -21.46
N LYS A 305 24.94 0.17 -21.22
CA LYS A 305 24.94 1.41 -22.02
C LYS A 305 26.18 2.25 -21.77
N CYS A 306 26.61 2.39 -20.52
CA CYS A 306 27.85 3.10 -20.16
C CYS A 306 29.09 2.43 -20.78
N ALA A 307 29.18 1.10 -20.75
CA ALA A 307 30.30 0.35 -21.34
C ALA A 307 30.43 0.56 -22.86
N ILE A 308 29.30 0.66 -23.57
CA ILE A 308 29.29 0.97 -25.00
C ILE A 308 29.79 2.40 -25.27
N VAL A 309 29.38 3.37 -24.46
CA VAL A 309 29.77 4.78 -24.61
C VAL A 309 31.25 4.98 -24.31
N LEU A 310 31.79 4.30 -23.29
CA LEU A 310 33.19 4.41 -22.87
C LEU A 310 34.16 3.53 -23.70
N GLN A 311 33.67 2.81 -24.71
CA GLN A 311 34.46 1.94 -25.60
C GLN A 311 35.36 0.92 -24.88
N VAL A 312 34.94 0.41 -23.72
CA VAL A 312 35.68 -0.64 -23.01
C VAL A 312 35.54 -1.95 -23.80
N PRO A 313 36.62 -2.53 -24.39
CA PRO A 313 36.51 -3.53 -25.46
C PRO A 313 35.68 -4.75 -25.09
N TRP A 314 36.01 -5.43 -23.99
CA TRP A 314 35.33 -6.65 -23.53
C TRP A 314 33.89 -6.41 -23.04
N LEU A 315 33.65 -5.31 -22.33
CA LEU A 315 32.32 -4.98 -21.80
C LEU A 315 31.36 -4.45 -22.87
N SER A 316 31.88 -3.84 -23.93
CA SER A 316 31.05 -3.29 -25.01
C SER A 316 30.39 -4.38 -25.87
N GLU A 317 31.05 -5.53 -26.06
CA GLU A 317 30.45 -6.67 -26.77
C GLU A 317 29.36 -7.34 -25.94
N PHE A 318 29.62 -7.57 -24.65
CA PHE A 318 28.60 -8.05 -23.72
C PHE A 318 27.40 -7.09 -23.65
N GLY A 319 27.65 -5.78 -23.54
CA GLY A 319 26.60 -4.77 -23.51
C GLY A 319 25.75 -4.75 -24.78
N ARG A 320 26.35 -4.90 -25.97
CA ARG A 320 25.62 -5.01 -27.24
C ARG A 320 24.82 -6.31 -27.34
N ALA A 321 25.38 -7.44 -26.91
CA ALA A 321 24.67 -8.72 -26.89
C ALA A 321 23.49 -8.71 -25.92
N PHE A 322 23.69 -8.16 -24.72
CA PHE A 322 22.65 -8.00 -23.70
C PHE A 322 21.52 -7.06 -24.15
N LEU A 323 21.86 -5.91 -24.75
CA LEU A 323 20.85 -4.99 -25.29
C LEU A 323 20.13 -5.56 -26.51
N LYS A 324 20.80 -6.34 -27.38
CA LYS A 324 20.15 -7.05 -28.49
C LYS A 324 19.21 -8.15 -28.01
N PHE A 325 19.55 -8.83 -26.92
CA PHE A 325 18.68 -9.82 -26.28
C PHE A 325 17.43 -9.17 -25.68
N LEU A 326 17.59 -8.04 -24.98
CA LEU A 326 16.48 -7.28 -24.38
C LEU A 326 15.64 -6.51 -25.40
N VAL A 327 16.27 -5.95 -26.43
CA VAL A 327 15.63 -5.15 -27.49
C VAL A 327 16.27 -5.52 -28.84
N PRO A 328 15.76 -6.53 -29.54
CA PRO A 328 16.26 -6.91 -30.86
C PRO A 328 16.03 -5.76 -31.85
N GLY A 329 17.11 -5.25 -32.46
CA GLY A 329 17.06 -4.15 -33.44
C GLY A 329 17.69 -2.82 -32.98
N VAL A 330 18.20 -2.74 -31.75
CA VAL A 330 19.07 -1.63 -31.33
C VAL A 330 20.51 -1.97 -31.72
N GLY A 331 20.93 -1.46 -32.88
CA GLY A 331 22.32 -1.39 -33.34
C GLY A 331 22.99 -0.11 -32.87
#